data_AF-A0ABD5IC90-F1
#
_entry.id   AF-A0ABD5IC90-F1
#
_cell.length_a   1.000
_cell.length_b   1.000
_cell.length_c   1.000
_cell.angle_alpha   90.00
_cell.angle_beta   90.00
_cell.angle_gamma   90.00
#
_symmetry.space_group_name_H-M   'P 1'
#
loop_
_entity.id
_entity.type
_entity.pdbx_description
1 polymer ?
#
loop_
_entity_poly.entity_id
_entity_poly.type
_entity_poly.pdbx_seq_one_letter_code
_entity_poly.pdbx_strand_id
1 'polypeptide(L)'
;MIGLLPSLNRAWRRAPSGYRPGAALDRLARNLEPYACERLAPGLLRLTLPQGPQIEIGEQVQGLFMAHIVSHRFRLQGPCAMQLPLTLDVVTGGWLRRRGVRYLLRQRHAAAQRVLDGLQRYPQIGETLAQLDFRRVRLTVKDGRWQVEIEHFAASEVVSRLPAGRRYLRLDAEQRRLLLSSLLMIGQLMEKLNHE
;
A
#
# COMPACT_ATOMS: atom_id res chain seq x y z
N MET A 1 -4.72 -11.54 29.69
CA MET A 1 -4.14 -11.96 28.40
C MET A 1 -5.27 -12.38 27.48
N ILE A 2 -5.74 -11.48 26.62
CA ILE A 2 -6.75 -11.81 25.62
C ILE A 2 -6.00 -11.91 24.29
N GLY A 3 -5.79 -13.15 23.86
CA GLY A 3 -5.12 -13.46 22.61
C GLY A 3 -5.84 -12.79 21.45
N LEU A 4 -5.06 -12.06 20.65
CA LEU A 4 -5.41 -11.62 19.31
C LEU A 4 -6.03 -12.81 18.57
N LEU A 5 -7.30 -12.70 18.17
CA LEU A 5 -7.84 -13.54 17.11
C LEU A 5 -7.34 -12.93 15.79
N PRO A 6 -6.31 -13.47 15.13
CA PRO A 6 -6.03 -13.12 13.75
C PRO A 6 -7.31 -13.44 12.95
N SER A 7 -7.72 -12.47 12.15
CA SER A 7 -8.98 -12.44 11.42
C SER A 7 -9.41 -13.81 10.88
N LEU A 8 -10.50 -14.34 11.45
CA LEU A 8 -11.28 -15.50 11.00
C LEU A 8 -11.84 -15.35 9.57
N ASN A 9 -11.45 -14.30 8.85
CA ASN A 9 -11.92 -13.95 7.51
C ASN A 9 -11.07 -14.58 6.38
N ARG A 10 -10.09 -15.44 6.71
CA ARG A 10 -9.16 -16.04 5.73
C ARG A 10 -9.50 -17.48 5.34
N ALA A 11 -10.26 -18.22 6.15
CA ALA A 11 -10.50 -19.65 5.94
C ALA A 11 -11.71 -19.98 5.04
N TRP A 12 -12.64 -19.04 4.81
CA TRP A 12 -13.91 -19.31 4.12
C TRP A 12 -14.22 -18.30 3.00
N ARG A 13 -13.22 -17.97 2.19
CA ARG A 13 -13.45 -17.38 0.86
C ARG A 13 -12.78 -18.27 -0.17
N ARG A 14 -13.57 -19.11 -0.84
CA ARG A 14 -13.12 -19.84 -2.03
C ARG A 14 -12.60 -18.80 -3.01
N ALA A 15 -11.34 -18.95 -3.44
CA ALA A 15 -10.77 -18.08 -4.45
C ALA A 15 -11.68 -18.03 -5.69
N PRO A 16 -11.83 -16.86 -6.34
CA PRO A 16 -12.62 -16.78 -7.57
C PRO A 16 -12.15 -17.81 -8.60
N SER A 17 -13.10 -18.49 -9.25
CA SER A 17 -12.76 -19.37 -10.39
C SER A 17 -11.97 -18.58 -11.43
N GLY A 18 -10.81 -19.14 -11.83
CA GLY A 18 -9.86 -18.54 -12.77
C GLY A 18 -8.75 -17.68 -12.13
N TYR A 19 -8.77 -17.46 -10.81
CA TYR A 19 -7.64 -16.83 -10.10
C TYR A 19 -6.41 -17.73 -10.16
N ARG A 20 -5.26 -17.12 -10.50
CA ARG A 20 -3.95 -17.79 -10.59
C ARG A 20 -3.00 -17.06 -9.63
N PRO A 21 -2.80 -17.58 -8.40
CA PRO A 21 -1.92 -16.93 -7.43
C PRO A 21 -0.54 -16.66 -8.02
N GLY A 22 -0.05 -15.43 -7.89
CA GLY A 22 1.29 -15.02 -8.32
C GLY A 22 1.43 -14.61 -9.79
N ALA A 23 0.47 -14.96 -10.65
CA ALA A 23 0.56 -14.65 -12.08
C ALA A 23 0.53 -13.14 -12.35
N ALA A 24 -0.24 -12.38 -11.55
CA ALA A 24 -0.26 -10.92 -11.64
C ALA A 24 1.02 -10.32 -11.04
N LEU A 25 1.54 -10.91 -9.97
CA LEU A 25 2.82 -10.49 -9.39
C LEU A 25 4.00 -10.69 -10.34
N ASP A 26 4.05 -11.74 -11.16
CA ASP A 26 5.12 -11.92 -12.16
C ASP A 26 5.14 -10.78 -13.18
N ARG A 27 3.95 -10.29 -13.57
CA ARG A 27 3.82 -9.10 -14.43
C ARG A 27 4.24 -7.83 -13.71
N LEU A 28 3.97 -7.73 -12.41
CA LEU A 28 4.40 -6.61 -11.60
C LEU A 28 5.92 -6.61 -11.41
N ALA A 29 6.55 -7.74 -11.16
CA ALA A 29 8.00 -7.84 -11.01
C ALA A 29 8.73 -7.25 -12.23
N ARG A 30 8.27 -7.54 -13.46
CA ARG A 30 8.79 -6.91 -14.69
C ARG A 30 8.58 -5.40 -14.74
N ASN A 31 7.48 -4.89 -14.21
CA ASN A 31 7.29 -3.44 -14.11
C ASN A 31 8.21 -2.81 -13.07
N LEU A 32 8.72 -3.56 -12.10
CA LEU A 32 9.61 -3.07 -11.03
C LEU A 32 11.09 -3.12 -11.41
N GLU A 33 11.45 -3.62 -12.58
CA GLU A 33 12.84 -3.58 -13.07
C GLU A 33 13.40 -2.15 -13.07
N PRO A 34 14.64 -1.92 -12.62
CA PRO A 34 15.70 -2.91 -12.37
C PRO A 34 15.77 -3.43 -10.93
N TYR A 35 14.79 -3.15 -10.07
CA TYR A 35 14.87 -3.52 -8.66
C TYR A 35 14.72 -5.04 -8.45
N ALA A 36 15.51 -5.59 -7.52
CA ALA A 36 15.48 -7.01 -7.21
C ALA A 36 14.16 -7.41 -6.54
N CYS A 37 13.53 -8.46 -7.07
CA CYS A 37 12.27 -9.00 -6.58
C CYS A 37 12.43 -10.47 -6.20
N GLU A 38 12.04 -10.83 -4.97
CA GLU A 38 12.07 -12.19 -4.43
C GLU A 38 10.64 -12.69 -4.16
N ARG A 39 10.30 -13.89 -4.63
CA ARG A 39 9.02 -14.54 -4.35
C ARG A 39 9.06 -15.18 -2.96
N LEU A 40 8.28 -14.66 -2.00
CA LEU A 40 8.21 -15.21 -0.64
C LEU A 40 7.12 -16.28 -0.48
N ALA A 41 6.02 -16.13 -1.21
CA ALA A 41 4.89 -17.06 -1.27
C ALA A 41 4.11 -16.81 -2.57
N PRO A 42 3.18 -17.69 -2.99
CA PRO A 42 2.48 -17.53 -4.28
C PRO A 42 1.89 -16.12 -4.51
N GLY A 43 1.24 -15.53 -3.51
CA GLY A 43 0.66 -14.18 -3.57
C GLY A 43 1.49 -13.10 -2.87
N LEU A 44 2.78 -13.32 -2.61
CA LEU A 44 3.66 -12.39 -1.88
C LEU A 44 5.03 -12.25 -2.55
N LEU A 45 5.43 -11.01 -2.78
CA LEU A 45 6.73 -10.62 -3.34
C LEU A 45 7.45 -9.67 -2.37
N ARG A 46 8.76 -9.78 -2.27
CA ARG A 46 9.62 -8.80 -1.60
C ARG A 46 10.40 -8.04 -2.66
N LEU A 47 10.33 -6.72 -2.61
CA LEU A 47 11.09 -5.79 -3.41
C LEU A 47 12.23 -5.23 -2.57
N THR A 48 13.47 -5.33 -3.09
CA THR A 48 14.67 -4.79 -2.44
C THR A 48 15.18 -3.60 -3.21
N LEU A 49 15.19 -2.43 -2.56
CA LEU A 49 15.76 -1.21 -3.10
C LEU A 49 17.26 -1.14 -2.79
N PRO A 50 18.11 -0.60 -3.70
CA PRO A 50 19.53 -0.41 -3.43
C PRO A 50 19.72 0.49 -2.19
N GLN A 51 20.38 -0.03 -1.15
CA GLN A 51 20.64 0.68 0.11
C GLN A 51 19.36 1.22 0.80
N GLY A 52 18.20 0.65 0.48
CA GLY A 52 16.91 1.09 0.97
C GLY A 52 16.18 0.00 1.75
N PRO A 53 14.99 0.33 2.29
CA PRO A 53 14.19 -0.65 3.00
C PRO A 53 13.61 -1.69 2.04
N GLN A 54 13.25 -2.84 2.61
CA GLN A 54 12.51 -3.88 1.88
C GLN A 54 11.02 -3.54 1.87
N ILE A 55 10.39 -3.70 0.71
CA ILE A 55 8.95 -3.47 0.52
C ILE A 55 8.29 -4.82 0.24
N GLU A 56 7.27 -5.16 1.02
CA GLU A 56 6.46 -6.35 0.77
C GLU A 56 5.27 -6.01 -0.12
N ILE A 57 4.98 -6.88 -1.08
CA ILE A 57 3.92 -6.68 -2.07
C ILE A 57 3.02 -7.91 -2.07
N GLY A 58 1.78 -7.74 -1.62
CA GLY A 58 0.80 -8.83 -1.52
C GLY A 58 -0.37 -8.66 -2.48
N GLU A 59 -0.78 -9.75 -3.13
CA GLU A 59 -2.00 -9.77 -3.95
C GLU A 59 -3.24 -9.52 -3.08
N GLN A 60 -4.13 -8.65 -3.56
CA GLN A 60 -5.46 -8.43 -3.02
C GLN A 60 -6.46 -8.88 -4.08
N VAL A 61 -7.22 -9.95 -3.78
CA VAL A 61 -8.18 -10.51 -4.73
C VAL A 61 -9.58 -10.06 -4.36
N GLN A 62 -10.20 -9.30 -5.25
CA GLN A 62 -11.58 -8.84 -5.12
C GLN A 62 -12.47 -9.57 -6.11
N GLY A 63 -13.39 -10.40 -5.62
CA GLY A 63 -14.45 -11.00 -6.43
C GLY A 63 -15.49 -9.97 -6.83
N LEU A 64 -15.98 -10.05 -8.07
CA LEU A 64 -17.06 -9.26 -8.64
C LEU A 64 -18.11 -10.18 -9.27
N PHE A 65 -19.25 -9.63 -9.68
CA PHE A 65 -20.20 -10.40 -10.50
C PHE A 65 -19.54 -10.78 -11.83
N MET A 66 -19.39 -12.09 -12.05
CA MET A 66 -18.77 -12.67 -13.26
C MET A 66 -17.33 -12.23 -13.54
N ALA A 67 -16.64 -11.62 -12.58
CA ALA A 67 -15.26 -11.17 -12.74
C ALA A 67 -14.50 -11.22 -11.41
N HIS A 68 -13.19 -11.00 -11.47
CA HIS A 68 -12.40 -10.65 -10.29
C HIS A 68 -11.28 -9.68 -10.67
N ILE A 69 -10.82 -8.93 -9.67
CA ILE A 69 -9.66 -8.05 -9.77
C ILE A 69 -8.57 -8.61 -8.86
N VAL A 70 -7.35 -8.71 -9.36
CA VAL A 70 -6.14 -8.94 -8.57
C VAL A 70 -5.37 -7.63 -8.54
N SER A 71 -5.44 -6.90 -7.43
CA SER A 71 -4.63 -5.71 -7.18
C SER A 71 -3.43 -6.06 -6.29
N HIS A 72 -2.54 -5.10 -6.07
CA HIS A 72 -1.36 -5.28 -5.24
C HIS A 72 -1.28 -4.21 -4.15
N ARG A 73 -0.97 -4.67 -2.94
CA ARG A 73 -0.73 -3.81 -1.79
C ARG A 73 0.76 -3.82 -1.48
N PHE A 74 1.37 -2.64 -1.60
CA PHE A 74 2.75 -2.36 -1.24
C PHE A 74 2.79 -1.97 0.22
N ARG A 75 3.69 -2.57 0.97
CA ARG A 75 3.82 -2.40 2.41
C ARG A 75 5.26 -2.11 2.77
N LEU A 76 5.44 -1.03 3.51
CA LEU A 76 6.69 -0.69 4.17
C LEU A 76 6.43 -0.55 5.67
N GLN A 77 7.35 -1.00 6.50
CA GLN A 77 7.21 -1.01 7.95
C GLN A 77 8.54 -0.78 8.65
N GLY A 78 8.48 -0.30 9.89
CA GLY A 78 9.64 -0.08 10.72
C GLY A 78 9.30 -0.03 12.21
N PRO A 79 10.32 0.02 13.09
CA PRO A 79 10.12 0.18 14.53
C PRO A 79 9.54 1.56 14.83
N CYS A 80 8.75 1.66 15.90
CA CYS A 80 8.17 2.92 16.35
C CYS A 80 8.10 2.98 17.89
N ALA A 81 8.66 4.03 18.48
CA ALA A 81 8.67 4.31 19.91
C ALA A 81 7.31 4.84 20.40
N MET A 82 6.43 5.26 19.49
CA MET A 82 5.08 5.67 19.86
C MET A 82 4.30 4.48 20.45
N GLN A 83 3.89 4.65 21.70
CA GLN A 83 3.16 3.62 22.44
C GLN A 83 1.66 3.58 22.09
N LEU A 84 1.08 4.73 21.71
CA LEU A 84 -0.34 4.84 21.42
C LEU A 84 -0.62 4.45 19.96
N PRO A 85 -1.57 3.52 19.72
CA PRO A 85 -1.89 3.09 18.37
C PRO A 85 -2.62 4.19 17.60
N LEU A 86 -2.28 4.34 16.31
CA LEU A 86 -2.95 5.29 15.43
C LEU A 86 -3.24 4.70 14.05
N THR A 87 -4.21 5.30 13.36
CA THR A 87 -4.53 5.03 11.97
C THR A 87 -4.81 6.34 11.26
N LEU A 88 -4.05 6.56 10.19
CA LEU A 88 -4.19 7.70 9.30
C LEU A 88 -4.48 7.18 7.90
N ASP A 89 -5.66 7.52 7.38
CA ASP A 89 -6.06 7.25 6.01
C ASP A 89 -5.72 8.47 5.13
N VAL A 90 -5.21 8.27 3.92
CA VAL A 90 -5.02 9.36 2.95
C VAL A 90 -6.06 9.25 1.86
N VAL A 91 -6.75 10.35 1.58
CA VAL A 91 -7.75 10.44 0.51
C VAL A 91 -7.39 11.54 -0.47
N THR A 92 -7.68 11.35 -1.75
CA THR A 92 -7.51 12.41 -2.74
C THR A 92 -8.47 13.57 -2.43
N GLY A 93 -7.97 14.79 -2.58
CA GLY A 93 -8.79 15.99 -2.60
C GLY A 93 -9.70 15.91 -3.82
N GLY A 94 -11.02 16.02 -3.61
CA GLY A 94 -11.97 16.02 -4.72
C GLY A 94 -11.70 17.12 -5.74
N TRP A 95 -12.38 17.04 -6.89
CA TRP A 95 -12.18 17.89 -8.07
C TRP A 95 -12.10 19.41 -7.79
N LEU A 96 -12.72 19.88 -6.71
CA LEU A 96 -12.76 21.29 -6.30
C LEU A 96 -11.45 21.81 -5.68
N ARG A 97 -10.56 20.94 -5.18
CA ARG A 97 -9.25 21.34 -4.65
C ARG A 97 -8.16 20.84 -5.60
N ARG A 98 -7.45 21.79 -6.23
CA ARG A 98 -6.28 21.54 -7.08
C ARG A 98 -5.40 20.43 -6.49
N ARG A 99 -5.38 19.25 -7.14
CA ARG A 99 -4.52 18.07 -6.92
C ARG A 99 -3.81 18.03 -5.55
N GLY A 100 -4.56 17.83 -4.48
CA GLY A 100 -4.02 17.64 -3.13
C GLY A 100 -4.51 16.36 -2.50
N VAL A 101 -3.94 15.97 -1.36
CA VAL A 101 -4.46 14.88 -0.51
C VAL A 101 -4.96 15.42 0.82
N ARG A 102 -5.83 14.65 1.48
CA ARG A 102 -6.26 14.91 2.86
C ARG A 102 -5.85 13.75 3.74
N TYR A 103 -5.33 14.08 4.90
CA TYR A 103 -4.99 13.14 5.96
C TYR A 103 -6.17 13.02 6.93
N LEU A 104 -6.71 11.82 7.05
CA LEU A 104 -7.84 11.51 7.92
C LEU A 104 -7.34 10.67 9.10
N LEU A 105 -7.16 11.35 10.22
CA LEU A 105 -6.72 10.74 11.47
C LEU A 105 -7.93 10.25 12.26
N ARG A 106 -7.90 9.01 12.75
CA ARG A 106 -9.00 8.45 13.54
C ARG A 106 -8.90 8.79 15.03
N GLN A 107 -7.70 9.05 15.51
CA GLN A 107 -7.38 9.31 16.91
C GLN A 107 -7.12 10.80 17.16
N ARG A 108 -7.33 11.26 18.41
CA ARG A 108 -7.18 12.68 18.80
C ARG A 108 -6.09 12.93 19.86
N HIS A 109 -5.15 11.99 20.03
CA HIS A 109 -4.07 12.15 21.01
C HIS A 109 -2.83 12.82 20.41
N ALA A 110 -1.96 13.38 21.27
CA ALA A 110 -0.79 14.16 20.86
C ALA A 110 0.15 13.41 19.90
N ALA A 111 0.41 12.11 20.14
CA ALA A 111 1.24 11.31 19.23
C ALA A 111 0.65 11.19 17.81
N ALA A 112 -0.67 11.13 17.69
CA ALA A 112 -1.35 11.08 16.40
C ALA A 112 -1.30 12.46 15.70
N GLN A 113 -1.43 13.55 16.45
CA GLN A 113 -1.24 14.90 15.94
C GLN A 113 0.19 15.14 15.46
N ARG A 114 1.21 14.63 16.17
CA ARG A 114 2.62 14.74 15.77
C ARG A 114 2.89 14.14 14.39
N VAL A 115 2.28 13.00 14.07
CA VAL A 115 2.37 12.39 12.72
C VAL A 115 1.74 13.30 11.66
N LEU A 116 0.57 13.87 11.97
CA LEU A 116 -0.12 14.80 11.07
C LEU A 116 0.70 16.08 10.84
N ASP A 117 1.26 16.66 11.90
CA ASP A 117 2.11 17.86 11.83
C ASP A 117 3.39 17.57 11.02
N GLY A 118 3.97 16.38 11.19
CA GLY A 118 5.08 15.90 10.37
C GLY A 118 4.73 15.86 8.88
N LEU A 119 3.59 15.26 8.53
CA LEU A 119 3.10 15.22 7.13
C LEU A 119 2.81 16.62 6.56
N GLN A 120 2.37 17.56 7.39
CA GLN A 120 2.15 18.95 6.99
C GLN A 120 3.46 19.74 6.83
N ARG A 121 4.47 19.43 7.65
CA ARG A 121 5.81 20.03 7.56
C ARG A 121 6.57 19.62 6.29
N TYR A 122 6.25 18.45 5.72
CA TYR A 122 6.85 17.96 4.46
C TYR A 122 5.79 17.83 3.36
N PRO A 123 5.34 18.96 2.76
CA PRO A 123 4.27 18.97 1.77
C PRO A 123 4.57 18.11 0.53
N GLN A 124 5.85 17.88 0.20
CA GLN A 124 6.24 17.03 -0.93
C GLN A 124 5.69 15.59 -0.83
N ILE A 125 5.42 15.08 0.38
CA ILE A 125 4.77 13.78 0.58
C ILE A 125 3.35 13.81 0.00
N GLY A 126 2.60 14.84 0.37
CA GLY A 126 1.23 15.02 -0.10
C GLY A 126 1.15 15.32 -1.60
N GLU A 127 2.06 16.13 -2.13
CA GLU A 127 2.15 16.46 -3.56
C GLU A 127 2.50 15.25 -4.42
N THR A 128 3.37 14.37 -3.93
CA THR A 128 3.70 13.11 -4.62
C THR A 128 2.52 12.14 -4.59
N LEU A 129 1.86 12.00 -3.43
CA LEU A 129 0.65 11.18 -3.30
C LEU A 129 -0.50 11.71 -4.18
N ALA A 130 -0.62 13.02 -4.37
CA ALA A 130 -1.66 13.61 -5.20
C ALA A 130 -1.51 13.31 -6.70
N GLN A 131 -0.30 12.92 -7.13
CA GLN A 131 0.00 12.50 -8.51
C GLN A 131 -0.04 10.97 -8.67
N LEU A 132 -0.13 10.23 -7.56
CA LEU A 132 -0.15 8.78 -7.53
C LEU A 132 -1.58 8.25 -7.70
N ASP A 133 -1.75 7.32 -8.62
CA ASP A 133 -3.04 6.65 -8.85
C ASP A 133 -3.26 5.53 -7.82
N PHE A 134 -3.57 5.92 -6.58
CA PHE A 134 -3.84 4.97 -5.50
C PHE A 134 -5.33 4.72 -5.26
N ARG A 135 -5.67 3.45 -4.97
CA ARG A 135 -6.98 3.04 -4.44
C ARG A 135 -7.10 3.37 -2.97
N ARG A 136 -6.02 3.14 -2.22
CA ARG A 136 -5.97 3.33 -0.77
C ARG A 136 -4.55 3.56 -0.31
N VAL A 137 -4.39 4.50 0.61
CA VAL A 137 -3.15 4.70 1.37
C VAL A 137 -3.52 4.75 2.84
N ARG A 138 -2.81 3.96 3.65
CA ARG A 138 -3.03 3.91 5.10
C ARG A 138 -1.71 3.80 5.83
N LEU A 139 -1.52 4.65 6.83
CA LEU A 139 -0.47 4.55 7.83
C LEU A 139 -1.08 4.06 9.14
N THR A 140 -0.49 3.03 9.74
CA THR A 140 -0.86 2.53 11.06
C THR A 140 0.36 2.49 11.96
N VAL A 141 0.15 2.84 13.23
CA VAL A 141 1.12 2.54 14.29
C VAL A 141 0.42 1.64 15.29
N LYS A 142 1.04 0.52 15.62
CA LYS A 142 0.53 -0.45 16.57
C LYS A 142 1.66 -1.36 17.02
N ASP A 143 1.61 -1.81 18.28
CA ASP A 143 2.50 -2.85 18.80
C ASP A 143 4.00 -2.51 18.59
N GLY A 144 4.37 -1.23 18.84
CA GLY A 144 5.75 -0.73 18.70
C GLY A 144 6.28 -0.64 17.26
N ARG A 145 5.39 -0.68 16.27
CA ARG A 145 5.75 -0.66 14.85
C ARG A 145 4.86 0.28 14.08
N TRP A 146 5.44 0.91 13.06
CA TRP A 146 4.68 1.62 12.05
C TRP A 146 4.62 0.80 10.76
N GLN A 147 3.55 1.00 10.00
CA GLN A 147 3.35 0.37 8.71
C GLN A 147 2.59 1.32 7.80
N VAL A 148 3.12 1.58 6.61
CA VAL A 148 2.38 2.22 5.52
C VAL A 148 2.02 1.18 4.48
N GLU A 149 0.76 1.23 4.04
CA GLU A 149 0.23 0.41 2.96
C GLU A 149 -0.28 1.33 1.84
N ILE A 150 0.14 1.04 0.61
CA ILE A 150 -0.37 1.68 -0.60
C ILE A 150 -0.90 0.60 -1.53
N GLU A 151 -2.18 0.69 -1.87
CA GLU A 151 -2.79 -0.10 -2.93
C GLU A 151 -2.95 0.77 -4.18
N HIS A 152 -2.31 0.36 -5.27
CA HIS A 152 -2.27 1.12 -6.52
C HIS A 152 -3.42 0.71 -7.47
N PHE A 153 -3.94 1.63 -8.30
CA PHE A 153 -4.94 1.30 -9.32
C PHE A 153 -4.35 0.46 -10.45
N ALA A 154 -3.22 0.90 -11.00
CA ALA A 154 -2.36 0.11 -11.88
C ALA A 154 -1.73 -1.10 -11.16
N ALA A 155 -0.89 -1.84 -11.88
CA ALA A 155 -0.44 -3.17 -11.48
C ALA A 155 -1.60 -4.14 -11.21
N SER A 156 -2.82 -3.85 -11.64
CA SER A 156 -3.97 -4.71 -11.36
C SER A 156 -4.34 -5.56 -12.57
N GLU A 157 -4.82 -6.77 -12.32
CA GLU A 157 -5.37 -7.64 -13.36
C GLU A 157 -6.87 -7.78 -13.18
N VAL A 158 -7.63 -7.55 -14.24
CA VAL A 158 -9.07 -7.80 -14.30
C VAL A 158 -9.30 -9.06 -15.11
N VAL A 159 -10.03 -10.01 -14.54
CA VAL A 159 -10.40 -11.26 -15.19
C VAL A 159 -11.91 -11.36 -15.23
N SER A 160 -12.47 -11.35 -16.43
CA SER A 160 -13.91 -11.46 -16.70
C SER A 160 -14.25 -12.83 -17.24
N ARG A 161 -15.42 -13.37 -16.85
CA ARG A 161 -15.95 -14.63 -17.35
C ARG A 161 -16.82 -14.45 -18.58
N LEU A 162 -17.60 -13.37 -18.66
CA LEU A 162 -18.45 -13.05 -19.81
C LEU A 162 -18.46 -11.52 -20.09
N PRO A 163 -17.98 -11.07 -21.27
CA PRO A 163 -17.15 -11.85 -22.20
C PRO A 163 -15.86 -12.33 -21.51
N ALA A 164 -15.36 -13.50 -21.89
CA ALA A 164 -14.15 -14.07 -21.30
C ALA A 164 -12.96 -13.18 -21.64
N GLY A 165 -12.22 -12.73 -20.63
CA GLY A 165 -11.11 -11.81 -20.84
C GLY A 165 -10.21 -11.68 -19.63
N ARG A 166 -8.95 -11.34 -19.89
CA ARG A 166 -7.93 -11.04 -18.87
C ARG A 166 -7.15 -9.83 -19.32
N ARG A 167 -7.23 -8.74 -18.56
CA ARG A 167 -6.55 -7.49 -18.87
C ARG A 167 -5.68 -7.08 -17.70
N TYR A 168 -4.39 -6.88 -17.96
CA TYR A 168 -3.45 -6.34 -17.00
C TYR A 168 -3.27 -4.84 -17.23
N LEU A 169 -3.48 -4.04 -16.19
CA LEU A 169 -3.17 -2.61 -16.19
C LEU A 169 -1.72 -2.43 -15.71
N ARG A 170 -0.84 -2.08 -16.64
CA ARG A 170 0.60 -1.94 -16.37
C ARG A 170 0.86 -0.76 -15.43
N LEU A 171 1.78 -0.94 -14.47
CA LEU A 171 2.40 0.14 -13.73
C LEU A 171 3.50 0.74 -14.60
N ASP A 172 3.29 1.96 -15.09
CA ASP A 172 4.30 2.66 -15.89
C ASP A 172 5.45 3.19 -15.01
N ALA A 173 6.49 3.73 -15.66
CA ALA A 173 7.70 4.18 -14.99
C ALA A 173 7.47 5.38 -14.08
N GLU A 174 6.55 6.29 -14.42
CA GLU A 174 6.26 7.48 -13.64
C GLU A 174 5.48 7.12 -12.37
N GLN A 175 4.39 6.37 -12.51
CA GLN A 175 3.59 5.88 -11.38
C GLN A 175 4.41 4.96 -10.46
N ARG A 176 5.30 4.14 -11.03
CA ARG A 176 6.29 3.38 -10.24
C ARG A 176 7.18 4.29 -9.42
N ARG A 177 7.75 5.34 -10.03
CA ARG A 177 8.62 6.30 -9.32
C ARG A 177 7.85 6.98 -8.19
N LEU A 178 6.65 7.49 -8.47
CA LEU A 178 5.79 8.14 -7.47
C LEU A 178 5.46 7.19 -6.32
N LEU A 179 5.09 5.94 -6.61
CA LEU A 179 4.78 4.92 -5.61
C LEU A 179 5.94 4.68 -4.65
N LEU A 180 7.14 4.44 -5.21
CA LEU A 180 8.33 4.17 -4.40
C LEU A 180 8.77 5.41 -3.63
N SER A 181 8.74 6.59 -4.25
CA SER A 181 9.03 7.86 -3.57
C SER A 181 8.08 8.11 -2.41
N SER A 182 6.77 7.89 -2.57
CA SER A 182 5.79 8.03 -1.49
C SER A 182 6.08 7.09 -0.32
N LEU A 183 6.37 5.81 -0.59
CA LEU A 183 6.72 4.84 0.46
C LEU A 183 7.99 5.29 1.21
N LEU A 184 9.04 5.66 0.47
CA LEU A 184 10.32 6.06 1.05
C LEU A 184 10.22 7.34 1.90
N MET A 185 9.55 8.38 1.40
CA MET A 185 9.43 9.63 2.16
C MET A 185 8.58 9.45 3.42
N ILE A 186 7.51 8.63 3.36
CA ILE A 186 6.74 8.29 4.56
C ILE A 186 7.61 7.49 5.54
N GLY A 187 8.43 6.55 5.06
CA GLY A 187 9.36 5.81 5.89
C GLY A 187 10.38 6.72 6.59
N GLN A 188 11.01 7.62 5.84
CA GLN A 188 11.95 8.61 6.37
C GLN A 188 11.30 9.54 7.39
N LEU A 189 10.05 9.98 7.15
CA LEU A 189 9.29 10.76 8.12
C LEU A 189 9.11 9.97 9.42
N MET A 190 8.69 8.72 9.32
CA MET A 190 8.44 7.88 10.49
C MET A 190 9.72 7.57 11.26
N GLU A 191 10.84 7.36 10.57
CA GLU A 191 12.17 7.23 11.19
C GLU A 191 12.56 8.51 11.93
N LYS A 192 12.38 9.67 11.30
CA LYS A 192 12.67 10.97 11.94
C LYS A 192 11.84 11.17 13.20
N LEU A 193 10.52 10.95 13.14
CA LEU A 193 9.62 11.07 14.28
C LEU A 193 9.88 10.05 15.39
N ASN A 194 10.63 8.98 15.10
CA ASN A 194 11.01 7.96 16.06
C ASN A 194 12.26 8.35 16.88
N HIS A 195 13.08 9.26 16.36
CA HIS A 195 14.31 9.75 17.00
C HIS A 195 14.14 11.13 17.67
N GLU A 196 12.98 11.76 17.51
CA GLU A 196 12.55 13.01 18.17
C GLU A 196 11.75 12.73 19.46
#